data_AF-A0A1B6CIH7-F1
#
_entry.id   AF-A0A1B6CIH7-F1
#
_cell.length_a   1.000
_cell.length_b   1.000
_cell.length_c   1.000
_cell.angle_alpha   90.00
_cell.angle_beta   90.00
_cell.angle_gamma   90.00
#
_symmetry.space_group_name_H-M   'P 1'
#
loop_
_entity.id
_entity.type
_entity.pdbx_description
1 polymer ?
#
loop_
_entity_poly.entity_id
_entity_poly.type
_entity_poly.pdbx_seq_one_letter_code
_entity_poly.pdbx_strand_id
1 'polypeptide(L)'
;MQNLKIPPKFQEYFDVASIVIRGKPYRDNEELLIMCYRCSTYNSLLTNSGILGNCCTNCRQPFVFSFVTFEILPLIEFQLEPGITDEEALRLLESCSQEQTDAWSQNLEDNFQTLKLDETTNNIPDNFMAKLVNFESDGDQFEPLTINRSTLQSMDPTTVVICRYPKPLQYRYFKNILSELQVTVCNTCNKIFHIDDFEMKILQNGFCPFCKTVPEIYKFKSDI
;
A
#
# COMPACT_ATOMS: atom_id res chain seq x y z
N MET A 1 15.19 -44.02 0.45
CA MET A 1 15.23 -43.43 -0.90
C MET A 1 15.70 -44.51 -1.86
N GLN A 2 14.83 -44.98 -2.77
CA GLN A 2 15.21 -45.96 -3.79
C GLN A 2 16.23 -45.32 -4.73
N ASN A 3 17.37 -45.99 -4.96
CA ASN A 3 18.40 -45.55 -5.90
C ASN A 3 17.91 -45.74 -7.35
N LEU A 4 17.07 -44.82 -7.81
CA LEU A 4 16.64 -44.75 -9.20
C LEU A 4 17.84 -44.38 -10.06
N LYS A 5 18.26 -45.30 -10.93
CA LYS A 5 19.31 -45.07 -11.92
C LYS A 5 18.67 -44.64 -13.23
N ILE A 6 19.15 -43.55 -13.79
CA ILE A 6 18.72 -43.06 -15.11
C ILE A 6 19.23 -44.07 -16.16
N PRO A 7 18.40 -44.51 -17.11
CA PRO A 7 18.86 -45.38 -18.20
C PRO A 7 19.97 -44.71 -19.01
N PRO A 8 21.01 -45.44 -19.45
CA PRO A 8 22.21 -44.87 -20.05
C PRO A 8 21.92 -44.10 -21.35
N LYS A 9 20.83 -44.45 -22.06
CA LYS A 9 20.39 -43.76 -23.28
C LYS A 9 19.93 -42.32 -23.04
N PHE A 10 19.46 -42.00 -21.83
CA PHE A 10 18.93 -40.68 -21.49
C PHE A 10 19.90 -39.87 -20.63
N GLN A 11 21.02 -40.47 -20.19
CA GLN A 11 21.94 -39.83 -19.25
C GLN A 11 22.52 -38.53 -19.84
N GLU A 12 23.02 -38.57 -21.08
CA GLU A 12 23.52 -37.37 -21.76
C GLU A 12 22.45 -36.29 -21.91
N TYR A 13 21.22 -36.68 -22.24
CA TYR A 13 20.10 -35.75 -22.36
C TYR A 13 19.78 -35.09 -21.01
N PHE A 14 19.73 -35.86 -19.92
CA PHE A 14 19.49 -35.35 -18.57
C PHE A 14 20.64 -34.48 -18.08
N ASP A 15 21.89 -34.81 -18.40
CA ASP A 15 23.07 -34.03 -18.02
C ASP A 15 23.06 -32.66 -18.72
N VAL A 16 22.79 -32.63 -20.03
CA VAL A 16 22.63 -31.39 -20.79
C VAL A 16 21.44 -30.58 -20.26
N ALA A 17 20.29 -31.22 -20.01
CA ALA A 17 19.12 -30.54 -19.45
C ALA A 17 19.40 -29.95 -18.06
N SER A 18 20.14 -30.67 -17.21
CA SER A 18 20.54 -30.20 -15.87
C SER A 18 21.45 -28.97 -15.94
N ILE A 19 22.43 -28.97 -16.85
CA ILE A 19 23.30 -27.82 -17.10
C ILE A 19 22.49 -26.64 -17.63
N VAL A 20 21.55 -26.87 -18.54
CA VAL A 20 20.68 -25.82 -19.09
C VAL A 20 19.77 -25.22 -18.02
N ILE A 21 19.20 -26.06 -17.14
CA ILE A 21 18.33 -25.59 -16.04
C ILE A 21 19.15 -24.76 -15.03
N ARG A 22 20.35 -25.21 -14.67
CA ARG A 22 21.22 -24.50 -13.71
C ARG A 22 21.96 -23.30 -14.31
N GLY A 23 22.15 -23.29 -15.63
CA GLY A 23 22.82 -22.23 -16.37
C GLY A 23 21.92 -21.04 -16.68
N LYS A 24 20.60 -21.23 -16.61
CA LYS A 24 19.66 -20.11 -16.68
C LYS A 24 19.60 -19.41 -15.33
N PRO A 25 19.77 -18.07 -15.28
CA PRO A 25 19.47 -17.34 -14.06
C PRO A 25 18.02 -17.57 -13.67
N TYR A 26 17.75 -17.75 -12.38
CA TYR A 26 16.40 -17.89 -11.85
C TYR A 26 15.55 -16.69 -12.29
N ARG A 27 14.50 -16.93 -13.09
CA ARG A 27 13.54 -15.92 -13.56
C ARG A 27 12.16 -16.57 -13.54
N ASP A 28 11.39 -16.30 -12.50
CA ASP A 28 9.97 -16.61 -12.48
C ASP A 28 9.21 -15.63 -13.40
N ASN A 29 8.00 -16.01 -13.81
CA ASN A 29 7.10 -15.11 -14.52
C ASN A 29 6.75 -13.91 -13.62
N GLU A 30 6.75 -12.69 -14.17
CA GLU A 30 6.52 -11.44 -13.42
C GLU A 30 5.16 -11.44 -12.71
N GLU A 31 4.16 -12.10 -13.29
CA GLU A 31 2.82 -12.28 -12.70
C GLU A 31 2.81 -13.10 -11.40
N LEU A 32 3.83 -13.93 -11.18
CA LEU A 32 3.98 -14.76 -9.98
C LEU A 32 4.80 -14.05 -8.89
N LEU A 33 5.43 -12.93 -9.24
CA LEU A 33 6.31 -12.18 -8.35
C LEU A 33 5.55 -11.11 -7.59
N ILE A 34 5.99 -10.85 -6.37
CA ILE A 34 5.43 -9.83 -5.51
C ILE A 34 5.88 -8.45 -5.99
N MET A 35 4.95 -7.61 -6.42
CA MET A 35 5.24 -6.22 -6.75
C MET A 35 5.35 -5.37 -5.48
N CYS A 36 6.39 -4.54 -5.39
CA CYS A 36 6.47 -3.51 -4.36
C CYS A 36 5.78 -2.22 -4.81
N TYR A 37 4.76 -1.79 -4.08
CA TYR A 37 4.02 -0.56 -4.34
C TYR A 37 4.81 0.74 -4.14
N ARG A 38 5.99 0.69 -3.48
CA ARG A 38 6.86 1.87 -3.31
C ARG A 38 7.78 2.12 -4.50
N CYS A 39 8.39 1.07 -5.04
CA CYS A 39 9.41 1.18 -6.10
C CYS A 39 9.03 0.47 -7.41
N SER A 40 7.80 -0.04 -7.50
CA SER A 40 7.25 -0.77 -8.66
C SER A 40 8.14 -1.91 -9.15
N THR A 41 8.96 -2.48 -8.25
CA THR A 41 9.88 -3.57 -8.56
C THR A 41 9.25 -4.90 -8.17
N TYR A 42 9.33 -5.90 -9.06
CA TYR A 42 8.96 -7.27 -8.77
C TYR A 42 10.05 -7.97 -7.94
N ASN A 43 9.65 -8.54 -6.82
CA ASN A 43 10.56 -9.14 -5.84
C ASN A 43 10.58 -10.66 -6.03
N SER A 44 11.78 -11.21 -6.13
CA SER A 44 11.97 -12.66 -6.10
C SER A 44 11.52 -13.21 -4.74
N LEU A 45 10.79 -14.33 -4.77
CA LEU A 45 10.36 -15.05 -3.56
C LEU A 45 11.54 -15.62 -2.75
N LEU A 46 12.69 -15.80 -3.40
CA LEU A 46 13.92 -16.25 -2.75
C LEU A 46 14.69 -15.04 -2.21
N THR A 47 14.48 -14.77 -0.93
CA THR A 47 15.26 -13.78 -0.18
C THR A 47 16.67 -14.36 0.09
N ASN A 48 17.72 -13.70 -0.38
CA ASN A 48 19.10 -14.08 0.00
C ASN A 48 19.28 -13.87 1.52
N SER A 49 20.05 -14.71 2.19
CA SER A 49 20.09 -14.91 3.65
C SER A 49 20.38 -13.66 4.54
N GLY A 50 20.59 -12.49 3.95
CA GLY A 50 20.83 -11.22 4.65
C GLY A 50 19.64 -10.25 4.68
N ILE A 51 18.56 -10.49 3.94
CA ILE A 51 17.38 -9.60 3.91
C ILE A 51 16.28 -10.23 4.78
N LEU A 52 15.66 -9.41 5.65
CA LEU A 52 14.50 -9.80 6.45
C LEU A 52 13.37 -10.22 5.49
N GLY A 53 12.77 -11.40 5.73
CA GLY A 53 11.61 -11.87 4.96
C GLY A 53 10.47 -10.87 5.01
N ASN A 54 9.64 -10.83 3.96
CA ASN A 54 8.50 -9.91 3.79
C ASN A 54 8.89 -8.44 3.54
N CYS A 55 10.09 -8.17 3.03
CA CYS A 55 10.49 -6.83 2.59
C CYS A 55 10.88 -6.81 1.11
N CYS A 56 10.75 -5.64 0.49
CA CYS A 56 11.24 -5.42 -0.87
C CYS A 56 12.76 -5.56 -0.95
N THR A 57 13.29 -6.21 -1.98
CA THR A 57 14.74 -6.36 -2.20
C THR A 57 15.42 -5.04 -2.61
N ASN A 58 14.67 -4.09 -3.17
CA ASN A 58 15.18 -2.82 -3.65
C ASN A 58 15.08 -1.71 -2.58
N CYS A 59 13.86 -1.42 -2.10
CA CYS A 59 13.63 -0.32 -1.14
C CYS A 59 13.48 -0.78 0.32
N ARG A 60 13.56 -2.08 0.61
CA ARG A 60 13.37 -2.68 1.95
C ARG A 60 12.06 -2.34 2.66
N GLN A 61 11.07 -1.79 1.95
CA GLN A 61 9.73 -1.57 2.47
C GLN A 61 9.13 -2.90 2.95
N PRO A 62 8.63 -2.98 4.19
CA PRO A 62 7.90 -4.15 4.66
C PRO A 62 6.57 -4.26 3.91
N PHE A 63 6.26 -5.44 3.39
CA PHE A 63 4.98 -5.72 2.76
C PHE A 63 3.88 -5.76 3.83
N VAL A 64 2.81 -5.02 3.56
CA VAL A 64 1.61 -5.02 4.39
C VAL A 64 0.62 -5.97 3.73
N PHE A 65 0.28 -7.05 4.41
CA PHE A 65 -0.64 -8.06 3.88
C PHE A 65 -2.05 -7.87 4.41
N SER A 66 -3.04 -8.18 3.58
CA SER A 66 -4.42 -8.40 3.99
C SER A 66 -4.48 -9.65 4.89
N PHE A 67 -5.05 -9.52 6.08
CA PHE A 67 -5.13 -10.64 7.03
C PHE A 67 -6.23 -11.66 6.71
N VAL A 68 -6.93 -11.51 5.58
CA VAL A 68 -7.89 -12.51 5.05
C VAL A 68 -7.30 -13.26 3.87
N THR A 69 -6.90 -12.54 2.81
CA THR A 69 -6.43 -13.13 1.54
C THR A 69 -4.93 -13.35 1.51
N PHE A 70 -4.16 -12.74 2.44
CA PHE A 70 -2.70 -12.69 2.39
C PHE A 70 -2.14 -12.03 1.12
N GLU A 71 -2.96 -11.24 0.42
CA GLU A 71 -2.51 -10.39 -0.68
C GLU A 71 -1.84 -9.13 -0.14
N ILE A 72 -0.95 -8.56 -0.95
CA ILE A 72 -0.19 -7.37 -0.54
C ILE A 72 -1.04 -6.15 -0.80
N LEU A 73 -1.20 -5.34 0.24
CA LEU A 73 -1.95 -4.11 0.18
C LEU A 73 -1.09 -2.99 -0.43
N PRO A 74 -1.69 -2.11 -1.26
CA PRO A 74 -1.03 -0.94 -1.86
C PRO A 74 -0.80 0.19 -0.85
N LEU A 75 -0.20 -0.15 0.28
CA LEU A 75 -0.01 0.73 1.42
C LEU A 75 1.47 1.06 1.63
N ILE A 76 1.75 2.35 1.72
CA ILE A 76 3.07 2.88 2.00
C ILE A 76 3.06 3.51 3.38
N GLU A 77 3.93 3.01 4.26
CA GLU A 77 4.13 3.58 5.58
C GLU A 77 4.89 4.91 5.49
N PHE A 78 4.42 5.89 6.25
CA PHE A 78 5.07 7.18 6.40
C PHE A 78 5.05 7.67 7.84
N GLN A 79 5.99 8.55 8.16
CA GLN A 79 6.08 9.22 9.45
C GLN A 79 5.81 10.72 9.28
N LEU A 80 5.23 11.32 10.31
CA LEU A 80 5.02 12.76 10.36
C LEU A 80 6.33 13.46 10.76
N GLU A 81 6.55 14.67 10.24
CA GLU A 81 7.65 15.53 10.65
C GLU A 81 7.59 15.85 12.17
N PRO A 82 8.73 15.85 12.90
CA PRO A 82 8.75 16.14 14.34
C PRO A 82 8.30 17.58 14.60
N GLY A 83 7.07 17.72 15.10
CA GLY A 83 6.42 19.02 15.28
C GLY A 83 4.96 19.04 14.82
N ILE A 84 4.44 17.94 14.27
CA ILE A 84 3.03 17.73 14.00
C ILE A 84 2.49 16.78 15.06
N THR A 85 1.49 17.21 15.82
CA THR A 85 0.77 16.29 16.71
C THR A 85 -0.22 15.44 15.90
N ASP A 86 -0.50 14.22 16.36
CA ASP A 86 -1.43 13.31 15.68
C ASP A 86 -2.83 13.95 15.46
N GLU A 87 -3.26 14.81 16.39
CA GLU A 87 -4.52 15.56 16.30
C GLU A 87 -4.47 16.70 15.28
N GLU A 88 -3.31 17.34 15.10
CA GLU A 88 -3.10 18.32 14.02
C GLU A 88 -3.06 17.64 12.66
N ALA A 89 -2.42 16.46 12.56
CA ALA A 89 -2.39 15.69 11.32
C ALA A 89 -3.81 15.29 10.87
N LEU A 90 -4.66 14.83 11.81
CA LEU A 90 -6.07 14.54 11.54
C LEU A 90 -6.82 15.78 11.05
N ARG A 91 -6.64 16.92 11.72
CA ARG A 91 -7.27 18.19 11.31
C ARG A 91 -6.82 18.67 9.94
N LEU A 92 -5.54 18.53 9.62
CA LEU A 92 -5.01 18.90 8.30
C LEU A 92 -5.61 18.02 7.19
N LEU A 93 -5.76 16.73 7.44
CA LEU A 93 -6.41 15.80 6.51
C LEU A 93 -7.90 16.12 6.31
N GLU A 94 -8.63 16.46 7.39
CA GLU A 94 -10.04 16.86 7.34
C GLU A 94 -10.25 18.22 6.65
N SER A 95 -9.32 19.16 6.81
CA SER A 95 -9.42 20.50 6.22
C SER A 95 -9.22 20.54 4.71
N CYS A 96 -8.61 19.50 4.12
CA CYS A 96 -8.38 19.41 2.67
C CYS A 96 -9.69 19.29 1.87
N SER A 97 -10.73 18.70 2.45
CA SER A 97 -12.01 18.47 1.75
C SER A 97 -12.81 19.75 1.49
N GLN A 98 -12.45 20.88 2.11
CA GLN A 98 -13.28 22.09 2.13
C GLN A 98 -12.81 23.21 1.20
N GLU A 99 -11.64 23.09 0.56
CA GLU A 99 -11.06 24.17 -0.26
C GLU A 99 -10.95 23.85 -1.76
N GLN A 100 -11.68 22.85 -2.28
CA GLN A 100 -12.02 22.85 -3.70
C GLN A 100 -13.27 23.69 -3.92
N THR A 101 -13.14 25.01 -3.75
CA THR A 101 -14.06 25.92 -4.43
C THR A 101 -13.85 25.68 -5.92
N ASP A 102 -14.85 25.11 -6.57
CA ASP A 102 -14.94 24.94 -8.01
C ASP A 102 -14.30 26.13 -8.73
N ALA A 103 -13.21 25.88 -9.46
CA ALA A 103 -12.51 26.86 -10.27
C ALA A 103 -13.32 27.22 -11.53
N TRP A 104 -14.55 27.69 -11.32
CA TRP A 104 -15.40 28.26 -12.34
C TRP A 104 -15.24 29.78 -12.29
N SER A 105 -14.44 30.33 -13.21
CA SER A 105 -14.37 31.78 -13.40
C SER A 105 -15.16 32.17 -14.65
N GLN A 106 -16.27 32.89 -14.46
CA GLN A 106 -17.06 33.45 -15.56
C GLN A 106 -16.77 34.94 -15.67
N ASN A 107 -16.15 35.37 -16.77
CA ASN A 107 -16.05 36.79 -17.10
C ASN A 107 -17.24 37.19 -17.98
N LEU A 108 -18.06 38.12 -17.50
CA LEU A 108 -19.13 38.76 -18.25
C LEU A 108 -18.71 40.21 -18.51
N GLU A 109 -17.98 40.43 -19.60
CA GLU A 109 -17.83 41.77 -20.16
C GLU A 109 -18.86 41.96 -21.28
N ASP A 110 -19.40 43.18 -21.39
CA ASP A 110 -20.68 43.58 -22.04
C ASP A 110 -20.86 43.26 -23.54
N ASN A 111 -19.96 42.48 -24.15
CA ASN A 111 -20.08 42.10 -25.56
C ASN A 111 -19.48 40.73 -25.94
N PHE A 112 -18.98 39.93 -24.99
CA PHE A 112 -18.52 38.56 -25.28
C PHE A 112 -18.57 37.69 -24.02
N GLN A 113 -19.24 36.54 -24.12
CA GLN A 113 -19.23 35.50 -23.09
C GLN A 113 -18.13 34.49 -23.44
N THR A 114 -17.03 34.51 -22.70
CA THR A 114 -15.92 33.57 -22.89
C THR A 114 -15.85 32.61 -21.70
N LEU A 115 -16.14 31.33 -21.94
CA LEU A 115 -15.89 30.25 -20.99
C LEU A 115 -14.44 29.80 -21.14
N LYS A 116 -13.61 30.07 -20.13
CA LYS A 116 -12.28 29.46 -20.00
C LYS A 116 -12.38 28.25 -19.08
N LEU A 117 -12.26 27.05 -19.65
CA LEU A 117 -11.77 25.90 -18.88
C LEU A 117 -10.25 26.05 -18.86
N ASP A 118 -9.68 26.45 -17.72
CA ASP A 118 -8.25 26.21 -17.51
C ASP A 118 -8.10 24.70 -17.35
N GLU A 119 -7.67 24.01 -18.42
CA GLU A 119 -7.12 22.65 -18.36
C GLU A 119 -5.74 22.63 -17.68
N THR A 120 -5.52 23.50 -16.69
CA THR A 120 -4.62 23.18 -15.58
C THR A 120 -5.43 22.36 -14.58
N THR A 121 -6.01 21.24 -15.05
CA THR A 121 -6.43 20.18 -14.14
C THR A 121 -5.22 19.88 -13.27
N ASN A 122 -5.43 19.99 -11.96
CA ASN A 122 -4.49 19.79 -10.88
C ASN A 122 -3.88 18.37 -10.88
N ASN A 123 -3.16 18.01 -11.95
CA ASN A 123 -2.08 17.05 -11.93
C ASN A 123 -0.83 17.77 -11.40
N ILE A 124 -0.96 18.38 -10.22
CA ILE A 124 0.22 18.50 -9.37
C ILE A 124 0.48 17.04 -9.02
N PRO A 125 1.54 16.39 -9.54
CA PRO A 125 1.86 15.05 -9.11
C PRO A 125 1.91 15.12 -7.60
N ASP A 126 1.03 14.35 -6.99
CA ASP A 126 0.78 14.31 -5.56
C ASP A 126 2.10 14.57 -4.84
N ASN A 127 2.22 15.62 -4.02
CA ASN A 127 3.51 16.05 -3.50
C ASN A 127 4.21 14.91 -2.72
N PHE A 128 3.41 13.90 -2.33
CA PHE A 128 3.81 12.59 -1.86
C PHE A 128 4.48 11.68 -2.90
N MET A 129 3.92 11.52 -4.11
CA MET A 129 4.50 10.76 -5.22
C MET A 129 5.83 11.37 -5.68
N ALA A 130 5.93 12.70 -5.72
CA ALA A 130 7.20 13.37 -6.00
C ALA A 130 8.27 13.04 -4.94
N LYS A 131 7.89 13.01 -3.66
CA LYS A 131 8.77 12.56 -2.56
C LYS A 131 9.10 11.07 -2.62
N LEU A 132 8.19 10.24 -3.13
CA LEU A 132 8.40 8.81 -3.32
C LEU A 132 9.47 8.54 -4.38
N VAL A 133 9.39 9.23 -5.51
CA VAL A 133 10.31 9.08 -6.65
C VAL A 133 11.69 9.67 -6.35
N ASN A 134 11.74 10.77 -5.59
CA ASN A 134 13.00 11.38 -5.17
C ASN A 134 13.72 10.60 -4.05
N PHE A 135 13.12 9.54 -3.52
CA PHE A 135 13.75 8.73 -2.49
C PHE A 135 14.78 7.78 -3.11
N GLU A 136 16.04 8.19 -3.13
CA GLU A 136 17.17 7.34 -3.50
C GLU A 136 17.46 6.37 -2.35
N SER A 137 17.35 5.07 -2.61
CA SER A 137 17.61 4.00 -1.63
C SER A 137 19.12 3.82 -1.41
N ASP A 138 19.75 4.77 -0.74
CA ASP A 138 21.21 4.82 -0.55
C ASP A 138 21.69 4.07 0.72
N GLY A 139 20.77 3.46 1.48
CA GLY A 139 21.04 2.77 2.75
C GLY A 139 20.74 1.27 2.74
N ASP A 140 21.44 0.51 3.59
CA ASP A 140 21.18 -0.93 3.87
C ASP A 140 19.94 -1.14 4.80
N GLN A 141 19.31 -0.05 5.26
CA GLN A 141 18.22 -0.05 6.24
C GLN A 141 16.95 0.61 5.69
N PHE A 142 15.79 0.17 6.19
CA PHE A 142 14.49 0.72 5.83
C PHE A 142 14.24 2.06 6.54
N GLU A 143 14.00 3.13 5.78
CA GLU A 143 13.56 4.42 6.32
C GLU A 143 12.15 4.79 5.81
N PRO A 144 11.21 5.05 6.72
CA PRO A 144 9.87 5.52 6.36
C PRO A 144 9.92 6.97 5.86
N LEU A 145 9.03 7.31 4.93
CA LEU A 145 8.99 8.65 4.34
C LEU A 145 8.52 9.67 5.38
N THR A 146 9.26 10.77 5.55
CA THR A 146 8.83 11.89 6.40
C THR A 146 7.97 12.86 5.60
N ILE A 147 6.74 13.09 6.07
CA ILE A 147 5.78 13.95 5.41
C ILE A 147 5.64 15.28 6.16
N ASN A 148 5.75 16.37 5.40
CA ASN A 148 5.59 17.74 5.89
C ASN A 148 4.11 18.14 5.86
N ARG A 149 3.75 19.15 6.66
CA ARG A 149 2.39 19.71 6.76
C ARG A 149 1.73 19.98 5.40
N SER A 150 2.46 20.61 4.49
CA SER A 150 1.95 20.96 3.15
C SER A 150 1.59 19.73 2.31
N THR A 151 2.32 18.63 2.48
CA THR A 151 2.03 17.37 1.76
C THR A 151 0.86 16.64 2.41
N LEU A 152 0.67 16.72 3.73
CA LEU A 152 -0.55 16.20 4.39
C LEU A 152 -1.80 16.95 3.93
N GLN A 153 -1.69 18.27 3.79
CA GLN A 153 -2.80 19.10 3.34
C GLN A 153 -3.18 18.85 1.87
N SER A 154 -2.25 18.40 1.03
CA SER A 154 -2.55 18.06 -0.36
C SER A 154 -3.06 16.63 -0.55
N MET A 155 -3.09 15.80 0.49
CA MET A 155 -3.45 14.39 0.40
C MET A 155 -4.93 14.16 0.76
N ASP A 156 -5.56 13.24 0.03
CA ASP A 156 -6.94 12.86 0.27
C ASP A 156 -7.09 12.07 1.59
N PRO A 157 -7.98 12.50 2.50
CA PRO A 157 -8.17 11.83 3.80
C PRO A 157 -8.68 10.39 3.66
N THR A 158 -9.38 10.08 2.57
CA THR A 158 -9.93 8.74 2.29
C THR A 158 -8.85 7.71 1.95
N THR A 159 -7.72 8.16 1.43
CA THR A 159 -6.59 7.29 1.07
C THR A 159 -5.65 7.04 2.24
N VAL A 160 -5.75 7.82 3.32
CA VAL A 160 -4.87 7.72 4.48
C VAL A 160 -5.48 6.79 5.53
N VAL A 161 -4.73 5.74 5.87
CA VAL A 161 -5.09 4.76 6.88
C VAL A 161 -4.27 5.00 8.13
N ILE A 162 -4.95 5.15 9.26
CA ILE A 162 -4.33 5.48 10.55
C ILE A 162 -4.54 4.32 11.51
N CYS A 163 -3.44 3.69 11.93
CA CYS A 163 -3.45 2.65 12.96
C CYS A 163 -3.20 3.26 14.34
N ARG A 164 -4.26 3.36 15.15
CA ARG A 164 -4.22 3.96 16.48
C ARG A 164 -3.77 2.94 17.53
N TYR A 165 -2.50 2.98 17.92
CA TYR A 165 -1.96 2.15 19.01
C TYR A 165 -2.01 2.86 20.37
N PRO A 166 -2.32 2.16 21.46
CA PRO A 166 -2.20 2.72 22.80
C PRO A 166 -0.73 2.97 23.16
N LYS A 167 -0.48 4.02 23.96
CA LYS A 167 0.85 4.33 24.52
C LYS A 167 1.43 3.07 25.19
N PRO A 168 2.71 2.71 24.99
CA PRO A 168 3.83 3.53 24.51
C PRO A 168 4.11 3.51 22.99
N LEU A 169 3.27 2.85 22.19
CA LEU A 169 3.49 2.73 20.74
C LEU A 169 2.97 4.00 20.02
N GLN A 170 3.75 4.49 19.05
CA GLN A 170 3.34 5.62 18.20
C GLN A 170 2.29 5.17 17.16
N TYR A 171 1.46 6.11 16.71
CA TYR A 171 0.55 5.85 15.60
C TYR A 171 1.33 5.59 14.32
N ARG A 172 0.83 4.64 13.52
CA ARG A 172 1.39 4.32 12.21
C ARG A 172 0.45 4.85 11.15
N TYR A 173 1.02 5.59 10.21
CA TYR A 173 0.31 6.19 9.11
C TYR A 173 0.66 5.44 7.83
N PHE A 174 -0.36 5.08 7.07
CA PHE A 174 -0.21 4.44 5.78
C PHE A 174 -0.98 5.23 4.74
N LYS A 175 -0.41 5.40 3.54
CA LYS A 175 -1.13 5.94 2.39
C LYS A 175 -1.46 4.80 1.44
N ASN A 176 -2.72 4.70 1.05
CA ASN A 176 -3.15 3.88 -0.07
C ASN A 176 -2.81 4.59 -1.37
N ILE A 177 -1.96 3.98 -2.19
CA ILE A 177 -1.60 4.54 -3.50
C ILE A 177 -2.53 4.11 -4.63
N LEU A 178 -3.40 3.12 -4.40
CA LEU A 178 -4.37 2.63 -5.39
C LEU A 178 -5.79 2.79 -4.85
N SER A 179 -6.47 3.85 -5.27
CA SER A 179 -7.85 4.14 -4.86
C SER A 179 -8.85 3.05 -5.28
N GLU A 180 -8.52 2.24 -6.29
CA GLU A 180 -9.31 1.08 -6.72
C GLU A 180 -9.36 -0.03 -5.65
N LEU A 181 -8.25 -0.21 -4.91
CA LEU A 181 -8.11 -1.22 -3.88
C LEU A 181 -8.34 -0.57 -2.52
N GLN A 182 -9.60 -0.43 -2.13
CA GLN A 182 -9.95 0.16 -0.85
C GLN A 182 -9.56 -0.77 0.30
N VAL A 183 -9.09 -0.17 1.40
CA VAL A 183 -8.66 -0.90 2.59
C VAL A 183 -9.34 -0.38 3.85
N THR A 184 -9.56 -1.27 4.82
CA THR A 184 -10.08 -0.94 6.15
C THR A 184 -9.18 -1.44 7.24
N VAL A 185 -9.19 -0.74 8.37
CA VAL A 185 -8.54 -1.15 9.61
C VAL A 185 -9.58 -1.52 10.65
N CYS A 186 -9.34 -2.62 11.35
CA CYS A 186 -10.20 -3.02 12.46
C CYS A 186 -9.81 -2.27 13.74
N ASN A 187 -10.77 -1.58 14.37
CA ASN A 187 -10.57 -0.76 15.57
C ASN A 187 -10.03 -1.52 16.80
N THR A 188 -10.23 -2.84 16.86
CA THR A 188 -9.81 -3.65 18.03
C THR A 188 -8.46 -4.33 17.84
N CYS A 189 -8.11 -4.75 16.63
CA CYS A 189 -6.86 -5.48 16.37
C CYS A 189 -5.82 -4.69 15.57
N ASN A 190 -6.17 -3.49 15.09
CA ASN A 190 -5.36 -2.63 14.21
C ASN A 190 -4.73 -3.40 13.05
N LYS A 191 -5.46 -4.41 12.54
CA LYS A 191 -5.10 -5.16 11.34
C LYS A 191 -5.80 -4.55 10.15
N ILE A 192 -5.11 -4.58 9.02
CA ILE A 192 -5.55 -3.98 7.77
C ILE A 192 -6.07 -5.08 6.85
N PHE A 193 -7.15 -4.81 6.14
CA PHE A 193 -7.87 -5.72 5.28
C PHE A 193 -8.33 -4.99 4.02
N HIS A 194 -8.62 -5.72 2.95
CA HIS A 194 -9.48 -5.18 1.89
C HIS A 194 -10.91 -5.01 2.42
N ILE A 195 -11.58 -3.94 1.97
CA ILE A 195 -12.96 -3.65 2.41
C ILE A 195 -13.89 -4.80 2.02
N ASP A 196 -13.88 -5.21 0.76
CA ASP A 196 -14.78 -6.23 0.22
C ASP A 196 -14.65 -7.56 0.98
N ASP A 197 -13.41 -7.99 1.23
CA ASP A 197 -13.14 -9.23 1.98
C ASP A 197 -13.59 -9.13 3.44
N PHE A 198 -13.33 -7.99 4.08
CA PHE A 198 -13.69 -7.76 5.47
C PHE A 198 -15.21 -7.74 5.64
N GLU A 199 -15.92 -7.02 4.78
CA GLU A 199 -17.39 -6.95 4.77
C GLU A 199 -18.00 -8.31 4.48
N MET A 200 -17.52 -9.02 3.47
CA MET A 200 -18.01 -10.36 3.15
C MET A 200 -17.84 -11.30 4.35
N LYS A 201 -16.70 -11.22 5.06
CA LYS A 201 -16.46 -12.09 6.22
C LYS A 201 -17.32 -11.71 7.42
N ILE A 202 -17.60 -10.42 7.62
CA ILE A 202 -18.55 -9.97 8.64
C ILE A 202 -19.96 -10.41 8.30
N LEU A 203 -20.39 -10.33 7.04
CA LEU A 203 -21.72 -10.79 6.63
C LEU A 203 -21.90 -12.30 6.81
N GLN A 204 -20.85 -13.09 6.59
CA GLN A 204 -20.88 -14.54 6.79
C GLN A 204 -20.88 -14.95 8.28
N ASN A 205 -20.00 -14.34 9.07
CA ASN A 205 -19.69 -14.82 10.43
C ASN A 205 -20.22 -13.91 11.55
N GLY A 206 -20.50 -12.64 11.26
CA GLY A 206 -20.91 -11.63 12.23
C GLY A 206 -19.77 -11.02 13.07
N PHE A 207 -18.52 -11.39 12.81
CA PHE A 207 -17.36 -10.94 13.58
C PHE A 207 -16.09 -10.78 12.74
N CYS A 208 -15.15 -9.97 13.22
CA CYS A 208 -13.85 -9.78 12.57
C CYS A 208 -13.08 -11.12 12.44
N PRO A 209 -12.53 -11.45 11.26
CA PRO A 209 -11.83 -12.73 11.02
C PRO A 209 -10.66 -12.97 11.96
N PHE A 210 -10.01 -11.91 12.46
CA PHE A 210 -8.82 -12.03 13.29
C PHE A 210 -9.14 -12.02 14.79
N CYS A 211 -9.86 -10.99 15.26
CA CYS A 211 -10.12 -10.81 16.69
C CYS A 211 -11.47 -11.33 17.17
N LYS A 212 -12.33 -11.81 16.27
CA LYS A 212 -13.69 -12.32 16.58
C LYS A 212 -14.58 -11.34 17.34
N THR A 213 -14.22 -10.06 17.37
CA THR A 213 -15.04 -8.98 17.91
C THR A 213 -16.02 -8.50 16.84
N VAL A 214 -17.24 -8.17 17.25
CA VAL A 214 -18.23 -7.54 16.38
C VAL A 214 -17.78 -6.11 16.14
N PRO A 215 -17.56 -5.69 14.88
CA PRO A 215 -17.21 -4.30 14.57
C PRO A 215 -18.34 -3.38 15.04
N GLU A 216 -17.99 -2.23 15.61
CA GLU A 216 -18.98 -1.32 16.21
C GLU A 216 -20.03 -0.82 15.19
N ILE A 217 -19.63 -0.73 13.92
CA ILE A 217 -20.47 -0.34 12.79
C ILE A 217 -21.70 -1.27 12.65
N TYR A 218 -21.59 -2.53 13.09
CA TYR A 218 -22.65 -3.54 13.01
C TYR A 218 -23.35 -3.85 14.34
N LYS A 219 -22.94 -3.21 15.46
CA LYS A 219 -23.58 -3.40 16.77
C LYS A 219 -25.02 -2.86 16.84
N PHE A 220 -25.43 -1.99 15.91
CA PHE A 220 -26.74 -1.33 15.94
C PHE A 220 -27.92 -2.18 15.39
N LYS A 221 -27.68 -3.39 14.88
CA LYS A 221 -28.76 -4.22 14.28
C LYS A 221 -29.30 -5.35 15.16
N SER A 222 -28.88 -5.46 16.42
CA SER A 222 -29.32 -6.55 17.32
C SER A 222 -30.39 -6.19 18.35
N ASP A 223 -30.86 -4.94 18.40
CA ASP A 223 -31.83 -4.47 19.42
C ASP A 223 -33.18 -3.99 18.83
N ILE A 224 -33.72 -4.69 17.81
CA ILE A 224 -35.12 -4.54 17.37
C ILE A 224 -35.75 -5.93 17.20
#